data_AF-A0A498ELB1-F1
#
_entry.id   AF-A0A498ELB1-F1
#
_cell.length_a   1.000
_cell.length_b   1.000
_cell.length_c   1.000
_cell.angle_alpha   90.00
_cell.angle_beta   90.00
_cell.angle_gamma   90.00
#
_symmetry.space_group_name_H-M   'P 1'
#
loop_
_entity.id
_entity.type
_entity.pdbx_description
1 polymer ?
#
loop_
_entity_poly.entity_id
_entity_poly.type
_entity_poly.pdbx_seq_one_letter_code
_entity_poly.pdbx_strand_id
1 'polypeptide(L)'
;ALGVSEGGMLPVVLTMISSWFPDKERGRANAIVIMFVPIAGILTAPLSGWIITAWDWRMLFLVEGALSLVVMALWYFTISNRPQEAKWISQAEKEYLVKTLHDEQLLIKGKTVRNASLRRVLGDRIMWQPILVNFFYQTGIYGYTLWLPTILKELTHGDMEQVGLLAILPYIGAIFGMLIISTLS
;
A
#
# COMPACT_ATOMS: atom_id res chain seq x y z
N ALA A 1 1.47 -19.56 7.53
CA ALA A 1 2.79 -18.89 7.62
C ALA A 1 2.81 -17.56 6.85
N LEU A 2 2.39 -17.54 5.57
CA LEU A 2 2.39 -16.32 4.74
C LEU A 2 1.62 -15.15 5.37
N GLY A 3 0.34 -15.34 5.74
CA GLY A 3 -0.47 -14.27 6.33
C GLY A 3 0.03 -13.72 7.68
N VAL A 4 0.75 -14.52 8.46
CA VAL A 4 1.40 -14.04 9.70
C VAL A 4 2.61 -13.16 9.36
N SER A 5 3.31 -13.46 8.27
CA SER A 5 4.50 -12.72 7.82
C SER A 5 4.12 -11.41 7.13
N GLU A 6 3.04 -11.40 6.34
CA GLU A 6 2.59 -10.22 5.60
C GLU A 6 1.70 -9.28 6.42
N GLY A 7 0.98 -9.80 7.42
CA GLY A 7 0.01 -9.02 8.19
C GLY A 7 0.60 -7.80 8.93
N GLY A 8 1.88 -7.86 9.28
CA GLY A 8 2.60 -6.76 9.91
C GLY A 8 3.11 -5.68 8.94
N MET A 9 3.12 -5.95 7.64
CA MET A 9 3.78 -5.07 6.66
C MET A 9 3.12 -3.68 6.59
N LEU A 10 1.80 -3.64 6.38
CA LEU A 10 1.06 -2.38 6.28
C LEU A 10 1.19 -1.49 7.53
N PRO A 11 0.95 -1.97 8.77
CA PRO A 11 1.11 -1.12 9.95
C PRO A 11 2.56 -0.66 10.16
N VAL A 12 3.56 -1.48 9.80
CA VAL A 12 4.97 -1.06 9.85
C VAL A 12 5.25 0.07 8.85
N VAL A 13 4.80 -0.07 7.60
CA VAL A 13 4.98 0.97 6.57
C VAL A 13 4.28 2.27 6.97
N LEU A 14 3.03 2.21 7.44
CA LEU A 14 2.29 3.40 7.89
C LEU A 14 2.97 4.09 9.08
N THR A 15 3.58 3.33 9.99
CA THR A 15 4.36 3.87 11.11
C THR A 15 5.65 4.51 10.63
N MET A 16 6.29 3.95 9.61
CA MET A 16 7.46 4.56 9.00
C MET A 16 7.10 5.87 8.29
N ILE A 17 5.99 5.90 7.54
CA ILE A 17 5.50 7.13 6.90
C ILE A 17 5.20 8.22 7.93
N SER A 18 4.56 7.88 9.07
CA SER A 18 4.29 8.86 10.12
C SER A 18 5.56 9.40 10.80
N SER A 19 6.65 8.64 10.74
CA SER A 19 7.96 9.05 11.25
C SER A 19 8.78 9.89 10.27
N TRP A 20 8.36 9.97 9.01
CA TRP A 20 9.08 10.64 7.93
C TRP A 20 8.33 11.83 7.34
N PHE A 21 6.99 11.84 7.41
CA PHE A 21 6.15 12.87 6.79
C PHE A 21 5.33 13.63 7.85
N PRO A 22 5.37 14.98 7.83
CA PRO A 22 4.48 15.83 8.61
C PRO A 22 3.00 15.54 8.32
N ASP A 23 2.11 15.88 9.26
CA ASP A 23 0.68 15.56 9.17
C ASP A 23 0.03 16.09 7.88
N LYS A 24 0.43 17.29 7.44
CA LYS A 24 -0.04 17.93 6.19
C LYS A 24 0.29 17.16 4.92
N GLU A 25 1.35 16.35 4.93
CA GLU A 25 1.83 15.62 3.75
C GLU A 25 1.55 14.11 3.86
N ARG A 26 1.22 13.64 5.07
CA ARG A 26 1.02 12.22 5.39
C ARG A 26 -0.10 11.58 4.59
N GLY A 27 -1.19 12.30 4.32
CA GLY A 27 -2.29 11.82 3.48
C GLY A 27 -1.81 11.46 2.07
N ARG A 28 -0.99 12.34 1.48
CA ARG A 28 -0.39 12.15 0.15
C ARG A 28 0.59 10.99 0.13
N ALA A 29 1.47 10.92 1.13
CA ALA A 29 2.44 9.83 1.27
C ALA A 29 1.75 8.46 1.41
N ASN A 30 0.68 8.37 2.21
CA ASN A 30 -0.10 7.14 2.35
C ASN A 30 -0.79 6.73 1.03
N ALA A 31 -1.35 7.68 0.28
CA ALA A 31 -1.95 7.40 -1.01
C ALA A 31 -0.90 6.83 -1.99
N ILE A 32 0.31 7.40 -2.01
CA ILE A 32 1.42 6.89 -2.84
C ILE A 32 1.80 5.47 -2.45
N VAL A 33 1.89 5.16 -1.15
CA VAL A 33 2.14 3.78 -0.70
C VAL A 33 1.07 2.84 -1.24
N ILE A 34 -0.22 3.17 -1.06
CA ILE A 34 -1.33 2.28 -1.45
C ILE A 34 -1.39 2.03 -2.97
N MET A 35 -0.78 2.89 -3.81
CA MET A 35 -0.65 2.63 -5.25
C MET A 35 0.11 1.33 -5.57
N PHE A 36 0.85 0.72 -4.63
CA PHE A 36 1.44 -0.59 -4.86
C PHE A 36 0.40 -1.64 -5.27
N VAL A 37 -0.86 -1.52 -4.81
CA VAL A 37 -1.94 -2.48 -5.09
C VAL A 37 -2.29 -2.54 -6.59
N PRO A 38 -2.71 -1.42 -7.23
CA PRO A 38 -2.98 -1.44 -8.66
C PRO A 38 -1.70 -1.71 -9.49
N ILE A 39 -0.53 -1.22 -9.06
CA ILE A 39 0.74 -1.50 -9.76
C ILE A 39 1.04 -3.00 -9.77
N ALA A 40 0.91 -3.67 -8.63
CA ALA A 40 1.06 -5.12 -8.54
C ALA A 40 0.04 -5.84 -9.43
N GLY A 41 -1.23 -5.41 -9.45
CA GLY A 41 -2.24 -5.98 -10.35
C GLY A 41 -1.86 -5.92 -11.82
N ILE A 42 -1.27 -4.80 -12.27
CA ILE A 42 -0.82 -4.62 -13.65
C ILE A 42 0.40 -5.47 -13.99
N LEU A 43 1.35 -5.60 -13.06
CA LEU A 43 2.63 -6.27 -13.31
C LEU A 43 2.59 -7.78 -13.07
N THR A 44 1.93 -8.22 -12.00
CA THR A 44 1.95 -9.63 -11.57
C THR A 44 1.28 -10.52 -12.60
N ALA A 45 0.10 -10.19 -13.10
CA ALA A 45 -0.63 -11.08 -14.01
C ALA A 45 0.14 -11.39 -15.32
N PRO A 46 0.67 -10.40 -16.08
CA PRO A 46 1.49 -10.67 -17.25
C PRO A 46 2.80 -11.39 -16.92
N LEU A 47 3.47 -10.99 -15.83
CA LEU A 47 4.74 -11.59 -15.42
C LEU A 47 4.57 -13.07 -15.06
N SER A 48 3.55 -13.40 -14.25
CA SER A 48 3.21 -14.76 -13.88
C SER A 48 2.81 -15.60 -15.11
N GLY A 49 2.00 -15.05 -16.02
CA GLY A 49 1.61 -15.72 -17.26
C GLY A 49 2.79 -16.04 -18.18
N TRP A 50 3.73 -15.10 -18.31
CA TRP A 50 4.96 -15.30 -19.08
C TRP A 50 5.85 -16.36 -18.44
N ILE A 51 6.07 -16.31 -17.12
CA ILE A 51 6.89 -17.30 -16.40
C ILE A 51 6.32 -18.72 -16.54
N ILE A 52 5.01 -18.88 -16.40
CA ILE A 52 4.33 -20.18 -16.54
C ILE A 52 4.44 -20.71 -17.97
N THR A 53 4.33 -19.84 -18.97
CA THR A 53 4.39 -20.22 -20.39
C THR A 53 5.81 -20.58 -20.83
N ALA A 54 6.81 -19.82 -20.37
CA ALA A 54 8.22 -20.06 -20.68
C ALA A 54 8.81 -21.23 -19.87
N TRP A 55 8.32 -21.44 -18.66
CA TRP A 55 8.80 -22.46 -17.73
C TRP A 55 7.65 -23.28 -17.10
N ASP A 56 7.48 -23.20 -15.78
CA ASP A 56 6.49 -23.93 -14.99
C ASP A 56 6.17 -23.11 -13.74
N TRP A 57 5.07 -23.43 -13.06
CA TRP A 57 4.61 -22.74 -11.85
C TRP A 57 5.65 -22.71 -10.73
N ARG A 58 6.57 -23.69 -10.68
CA ARG A 58 7.67 -23.72 -9.70
C ARG A 58 8.63 -22.54 -9.87
N MET A 59 8.88 -22.14 -11.11
CA MET A 59 9.77 -21.02 -11.41
C MET A 59 9.14 -19.68 -11.03
N LEU A 60 7.81 -19.58 -11.00
CA LEU A 60 7.11 -18.40 -10.50
C LEU A 60 7.51 -18.11 -9.05
N PHE A 61 7.44 -19.11 -8.18
CA PHE A 61 7.86 -18.95 -6.78
C PHE A 61 9.33 -18.60 -6.62
N LEU A 62 10.22 -19.18 -7.44
CA LEU A 62 11.66 -18.90 -7.38
C LEU A 62 11.99 -17.49 -7.87
N VAL A 63 11.40 -17.06 -8.99
CA VAL A 63 11.63 -15.74 -9.57
C VAL A 63 11.05 -14.64 -8.69
N GLU A 64 9.80 -14.79 -8.24
CA GLU A 64 9.18 -13.81 -7.35
C GLU A 64 9.90 -13.76 -6.00
N GLY A 65 10.24 -14.91 -5.42
CA GLY A 65 11.03 -14.97 -4.18
C GLY A 65 12.41 -14.33 -4.32
N ALA A 66 13.12 -14.58 -5.42
CA ALA A 66 14.42 -13.96 -5.69
C ALA A 66 14.27 -12.43 -5.86
N LEU A 67 13.25 -11.97 -6.59
CA LEU A 67 12.97 -10.54 -6.74
C LEU A 67 12.68 -9.88 -5.38
N SER A 68 11.88 -10.53 -4.53
CA SER A 68 11.63 -10.06 -3.16
C SER A 68 12.92 -9.96 -2.34
N LEU A 69 13.84 -10.92 -2.46
CA LEU A 69 15.13 -10.86 -1.77
C LEU A 69 16.00 -9.71 -2.26
N VAL A 70 16.02 -9.45 -3.57
CA VAL A 70 16.74 -8.30 -4.15
C VAL A 70 16.16 -6.99 -3.63
N VAL A 71 14.83 -6.84 -3.64
CA VAL A 71 14.16 -5.64 -3.11
C VAL A 71 14.42 -5.48 -1.62
N MET A 72 14.39 -6.56 -0.85
CA MET A 72 14.73 -6.56 0.58
C MET A 72 16.17 -6.10 0.82
N ALA A 73 17.13 -6.59 0.04
CA ALA A 73 18.53 -6.17 0.14
C ALA A 73 18.67 -4.67 -0.18
N LEU A 74 18.05 -4.20 -1.27
CA LEU A 74 18.03 -2.78 -1.62
C LEU A 74 17.43 -1.94 -0.51
N TRP A 75 16.29 -2.35 0.04
CA TRP A 75 15.65 -1.67 1.16
C TRP A 75 16.58 -1.58 2.37
N TYR A 76 17.21 -2.70 2.75
CA TYR A 76 18.12 -2.77 3.89
C TYR A 76 19.30 -1.80 3.79
N PHE A 77 19.84 -1.59 2.59
CA PHE A 77 20.99 -0.70 2.38
C PHE A 77 20.62 0.76 2.12
N THR A 78 19.40 1.06 1.66
CA THR A 78 19.00 2.40 1.21
C THR A 78 18.08 3.12 2.20
N ILE A 79 17.20 2.39 2.87
CA ILE A 79 16.16 2.97 3.71
C ILE A 79 16.68 3.17 5.14
N SER A 80 16.41 4.36 5.69
CA SER A 80 16.69 4.68 7.09
C SER A 80 15.39 4.75 7.88
N ASN A 81 15.40 4.29 9.12
CA ASN A 81 14.19 4.26 9.95
C ASN A 81 13.74 5.66 10.35
N ARG A 82 14.67 6.62 10.43
CA ARG A 82 14.40 8.01 10.80
C ARG A 82 15.09 9.00 9.86
N PRO A 83 14.52 10.19 9.64
CA PRO A 83 15.16 11.25 8.84
C PRO A 83 16.57 11.61 9.32
N GLN A 84 16.84 11.51 10.62
CA GLN A 84 18.13 11.84 11.23
C GLN A 84 19.27 10.94 10.75
N GLU A 85 18.96 9.66 10.53
CA GLU A 85 19.91 8.62 10.14
C GLU A 85 20.12 8.59 8.61
N ALA A 86 19.25 9.27 7.87
CA ALA A 86 19.25 9.27 6.42
C ALA A 86 20.48 10.00 5.85
N LYS A 87 21.18 9.32 4.94
CA LYS A 87 22.37 9.85 4.24
C LYS A 87 22.06 10.43 2.86
N TRP A 88 20.86 10.20 2.35
CA TRP A 88 20.44 10.53 0.99
C TRP A 88 19.62 11.83 0.88
N ILE A 89 19.22 12.43 2.02
CA ILE A 89 18.54 13.74 2.06
C ILE A 89 19.53 14.87 2.34
N SER A 90 19.19 16.08 1.91
CA SER A 90 19.98 17.26 2.22
C SER A 90 19.92 17.61 3.70
N GLN A 91 20.92 18.34 4.19
CA GLN A 91 20.95 18.79 5.58
C GLN A 91 19.78 19.73 5.91
N ALA A 92 19.39 20.60 4.96
CA ALA A 92 18.25 21.51 5.11
C ALA A 92 16.93 20.75 5.26
N GLU A 93 16.68 19.72 4.45
CA GLU A 93 15.50 18.87 4.57
C GLU A 93 15.50 18.08 5.87
N LYS A 94 16.66 17.55 6.28
CA LYS A 94 16.80 16.84 7.56
C LYS A 94 16.41 17.73 8.73
N GLU A 95 16.92 18.96 8.78
CA GLU A 95 16.60 19.92 9.84
C GLU A 95 15.12 20.31 9.83
N TYR A 96 14.55 20.55 8.66
CA TYR A 96 13.12 20.81 8.50
C TYR A 96 12.27 19.67 9.07
N LEU A 97 12.50 18.44 8.61
CA LEU A 97 11.72 17.26 9.03
C LEU A 97 11.85 17.02 10.53
N VAL A 98 13.07 17.06 11.07
CA VAL A 98 13.30 16.83 12.50
C VAL A 98 12.58 17.86 13.35
N LYS A 99 12.65 19.14 12.97
CA LYS A 99 11.98 20.22 13.69
C LYS A 99 10.46 20.07 13.62
N THR A 100 9.89 19.94 12.42
CA THR A 100 8.44 19.85 12.23
C THR A 100 7.85 18.63 12.93
N LEU A 101 8.47 17.46 12.81
CA LEU A 101 8.01 16.25 13.50
C LEU A 101 8.12 16.37 15.02
N HIS A 102 9.14 17.06 15.54
CA HIS A 102 9.28 17.31 16.97
C HIS A 102 8.16 18.24 17.49
N ASP A 103 7.88 19.33 16.77
CA ASP A 103 6.82 20.27 17.12
C ASP A 103 5.44 19.58 17.12
N GLU A 104 5.15 18.74 16.11
CA GLU A 104 3.92 17.93 16.07
C GLU A 104 3.81 16.96 17.25
N GLN A 105 4.90 16.29 17.63
CA GLN A 105 4.91 15.39 18.78
C GLN A 105 4.62 16.12 20.09
N LEU A 106 5.10 17.36 20.26
CA LEU A 106 4.82 18.18 21.43
C LEU A 106 3.34 18.56 21.52
N LEU A 107 2.69 18.89 20.39
CA LEU A 107 1.25 19.16 20.31
C LEU A 107 0.39 17.94 20.69
N ILE A 108 0.86 16.74 20.37
CA ILE A 108 0.16 15.49 20.70
C ILE A 108 0.39 15.09 22.16
N LYS A 109 1.61 15.24 22.70
CA LYS A 109 1.94 14.92 24.11
C LYS A 109 1.13 15.72 25.13
N GLY A 110 0.66 16.91 24.77
CA GLY A 110 -0.25 17.71 25.62
C GLY A 110 -1.65 17.11 25.78
N LYS A 111 -2.03 16.12 24.97
CA LYS A 111 -3.29 15.38 25.08
C LYS A 111 -3.01 14.07 25.81
N THR A 112 -3.48 13.96 27.05
CA THR A 112 -3.34 12.74 27.86
C THR A 112 -3.91 11.53 27.13
N VAL A 113 -3.04 10.64 26.64
CA VAL A 113 -3.44 9.32 26.12
C VAL A 113 -3.85 8.48 27.32
N ARG A 114 -5.13 8.59 27.69
CA ARG A 114 -5.73 7.74 28.70
C ARG A 114 -5.78 6.34 28.11
N ASN A 115 -5.17 5.34 28.77
CA ASN A 115 -5.32 3.93 28.41
C ASN A 115 -6.82 3.62 28.28
N ALA A 116 -7.31 3.62 27.04
CA ALA A 116 -8.72 3.43 26.78
C ALA A 116 -9.00 1.95 27.00
N SER A 117 -9.87 1.63 27.95
CA SER A 117 -10.34 0.27 28.13
C SER A 117 -10.88 -0.26 26.80
N LEU A 118 -10.49 -1.47 26.40
CA LEU A 118 -10.97 -2.16 25.18
C LEU A 118 -12.50 -2.07 25.06
N ARG A 119 -13.23 -2.16 26.18
CA ARG A 119 -14.69 -2.04 26.21
C ARG A 119 -15.21 -0.67 25.78
N ARG A 120 -14.48 0.40 26.10
CA ARG A 120 -14.84 1.76 25.67
C ARG A 120 -14.57 1.96 24.18
N VAL A 121 -13.47 1.39 23.68
CA VAL A 121 -13.11 1.42 22.26
C VAL A 121 -14.13 0.64 21.42
N LEU A 122 -14.47 -0.58 21.82
CA LEU A 122 -15.49 -1.41 21.16
C LEU A 122 -16.92 -0.85 21.29
N GLY A 123 -17.19 0.01 22.27
CA GLY A 123 -18.47 0.69 22.44
C GLY A 123 -18.60 2.02 21.68
N ASP A 124 -17.51 2.52 21.09
CA ASP A 124 -17.50 3.81 20.41
C ASP A 124 -18.06 3.70 18.99
N ARG A 125 -19.19 4.37 18.73
CA ARG A 125 -19.83 4.40 17.42
C ARG A 125 -18.94 5.01 16.34
N ILE A 126 -18.09 5.98 16.69
CA ILE A 126 -17.17 6.63 15.76
C ILE A 126 -16.11 5.64 15.26
N MET A 127 -15.75 4.63 16.07
CA MET A 127 -14.83 3.57 15.65
C MET A 127 -15.48 2.59 14.66
N TRP A 128 -16.76 2.28 14.84
CA TRP A 128 -17.46 1.34 13.96
C TRP A 128 -17.74 1.88 12.56
N GLN A 129 -17.86 3.20 12.42
CA GLN A 129 -18.06 3.86 11.13
C GLN A 129 -16.95 3.52 10.10
N PRO A 130 -15.65 3.77 10.35
CA PRO A 130 -14.58 3.42 9.42
C PRO A 130 -14.45 1.91 9.24
N ILE A 131 -14.75 1.08 10.25
CA ILE A 131 -14.75 -0.38 10.12
C ILE A 131 -15.79 -0.82 9.09
N LEU A 132 -17.01 -0.28 9.17
CA LEU A 132 -18.09 -0.63 8.26
C LEU A 132 -17.79 -0.16 6.83
N VAL A 133 -17.27 1.07 6.68
CA VAL A 133 -16.81 1.59 5.38
C VAL A 133 -15.71 0.70 4.80
N ASN A 134 -14.72 0.32 5.61
CA ASN A 134 -13.64 -0.56 5.19
C ASN A 134 -14.17 -1.95 4.80
N PHE A 135 -15.16 -2.48 5.50
CA PHE A 135 -15.79 -3.77 5.16
C PHE A 135 -16.44 -3.73 3.77
N PHE A 136 -17.23 -2.70 3.48
CA PHE A 136 -17.85 -2.54 2.15
C PHE A 136 -16.81 -2.28 1.06
N TYR A 137 -15.79 -1.49 1.36
CA TYR A 137 -14.65 -1.27 0.46
C TYR A 137 -13.95 -2.59 0.11
N GLN A 138 -13.62 -3.41 1.11
CA GLN A 138 -12.99 -4.71 0.92
C GLN A 138 -13.91 -5.69 0.17
N THR A 139 -15.21 -5.66 0.43
CA THR A 139 -16.19 -6.48 -0.31
C THR A 139 -16.22 -6.07 -1.78
N GLY A 140 -16.24 -4.77 -2.07
CA GLY A 140 -16.21 -4.23 -3.42
C GLY A 140 -14.91 -4.55 -4.16
N ILE A 141 -13.75 -4.42 -3.52
CA ILE A 141 -12.46 -4.66 -4.18
C ILE A 141 -12.24 -6.14 -4.53
N TYR A 142 -12.62 -7.06 -3.63
CA TYR A 142 -12.54 -8.51 -3.93
C TYR A 142 -13.59 -8.94 -4.94
N GLY A 143 -14.81 -8.41 -4.83
CA GLY A 143 -15.87 -8.60 -5.82
C GLY A 143 -15.47 -8.14 -7.21
N TYR A 144 -14.80 -6.99 -7.29
CA TYR A 144 -14.24 -6.49 -8.53
C TYR A 144 -13.13 -7.40 -9.06
N THR A 145 -12.11 -7.70 -8.23
CA THR A 145 -10.90 -8.40 -8.67
C THR A 145 -11.17 -9.83 -9.12
N LEU A 146 -12.07 -10.55 -8.44
CA LEU A 146 -12.35 -11.96 -8.75
C LEU A 146 -13.26 -12.13 -9.99
N TRP A 147 -14.22 -11.21 -10.20
CA TRP A 147 -15.21 -11.35 -11.27
C TRP A 147 -14.90 -10.52 -12.51
N LEU A 148 -14.02 -9.51 -12.42
CA LEU A 148 -13.64 -8.69 -13.57
C LEU A 148 -13.18 -9.52 -14.79
N PRO A 149 -12.27 -10.51 -14.68
CA PRO A 149 -11.84 -11.28 -15.84
C PRO A 149 -12.98 -12.08 -16.46
N THR A 150 -13.86 -12.65 -15.64
CA THR A 150 -15.03 -13.41 -16.09
C THR A 150 -16.02 -12.51 -16.84
N ILE A 151 -16.34 -11.33 -16.28
CA ILE A 151 -17.24 -10.36 -16.92
C ILE A 151 -16.66 -9.90 -18.27
N LEU A 152 -15.38 -9.57 -18.32
CA LEU A 152 -14.72 -9.15 -19.56
C LEU A 152 -14.73 -10.27 -20.62
N LYS A 153 -14.49 -11.52 -20.22
CA LYS A 153 -14.55 -12.68 -21.12
C LYS A 153 -15.97 -12.91 -21.66
N GLU A 154 -16.99 -12.79 -20.82
CA GLU A 154 -18.39 -12.91 -21.22
C GLU A 154 -18.83 -11.80 -22.16
N LEU A 155 -18.36 -10.56 -21.96
CA LEU A 155 -18.73 -9.43 -22.82
C LEU A 155 -17.99 -9.39 -24.16
N THR A 156 -16.71 -9.76 -24.18
CA THR A 156 -15.86 -9.62 -25.37
C THR A 156 -15.83 -10.88 -26.23
N HIS A 157 -16.14 -12.05 -25.66
CA HIS A 157 -15.93 -13.37 -26.26
C HIS A 157 -14.50 -13.57 -26.81
N GLY A 158 -13.56 -12.74 -26.35
CA GLY A 158 -12.19 -12.70 -26.82
C GLY A 158 -11.32 -13.72 -26.11
N ASP A 159 -10.10 -13.87 -26.63
CA ASP A 159 -9.11 -14.74 -26.03
C ASP A 159 -8.63 -14.22 -24.67
N MET A 160 -8.04 -15.11 -23.88
CA MET A 160 -7.59 -14.82 -22.51
C MET A 160 -6.58 -13.66 -22.46
N GLU A 161 -5.81 -13.46 -23.53
CA GLU A 161 -4.88 -12.34 -23.69
C GLU A 161 -5.59 -10.99 -23.80
N GLN A 162 -6.64 -10.88 -24.62
CA GLN A 162 -7.42 -9.65 -24.78
C GLN A 162 -8.13 -9.27 -23.47
N VAL A 163 -8.68 -10.27 -22.77
CA VAL A 163 -9.30 -10.09 -21.45
C VAL A 163 -8.29 -9.54 -20.44
N GLY A 164 -7.06 -10.06 -20.44
CA GLY A 164 -5.98 -9.57 -19.58
C GLY A 164 -5.59 -8.13 -19.86
N LEU A 165 -5.47 -7.74 -21.13
CA LEU A 165 -5.16 -6.36 -21.53
C LEU A 165 -6.27 -5.38 -21.12
N LEU A 166 -7.53 -5.77 -21.29
CA LEU A 166 -8.67 -4.94 -20.88
C LEU A 166 -8.77 -4.81 -19.35
N ALA A 167 -8.40 -5.87 -18.61
CA ALA A 167 -8.41 -5.85 -17.15
C ALA A 167 -7.39 -4.87 -16.54
N ILE A 168 -6.35 -4.47 -17.29
CA ILE A 168 -5.35 -3.49 -16.85
C ILE A 168 -5.92 -2.06 -16.83
N LEU A 169 -6.84 -1.72 -17.75
CA LEU A 169 -7.33 -0.34 -17.93
C LEU A 169 -7.93 0.29 -16.67
N PRO A 170 -8.78 -0.41 -15.89
CA PRO A 170 -9.33 0.19 -14.68
C PRO A 170 -8.28 0.38 -13.58
N TYR A 171 -7.25 -0.47 -13.49
CA TYR A 171 -6.14 -0.28 -12.55
C TYR A 171 -5.31 0.95 -12.92
N ILE A 172 -5.10 1.21 -14.21
CA ILE A 172 -4.49 2.46 -14.68
C ILE A 172 -5.35 3.66 -14.26
N GLY A 173 -6.67 3.58 -14.50
CA GLY A 173 -7.61 4.61 -14.06
C GLY A 173 -7.57 4.85 -12.55
N ALA A 174 -7.44 3.79 -11.76
CA ALA A 174 -7.29 3.88 -10.31
C ALA A 174 -6.00 4.60 -9.89
N ILE A 175 -4.87 4.32 -10.54
CA ILE A 175 -3.60 5.03 -10.30
C ILE A 175 -3.76 6.53 -10.56
N PHE A 176 -4.35 6.92 -11.69
CA PHE A 176 -4.60 8.33 -12.00
C PHE A 176 -5.55 8.98 -10.99
N GLY A 177 -6.63 8.30 -10.62
CA GLY A 177 -7.56 8.78 -9.60
C GLY A 177 -6.90 8.99 -8.24
N MET A 178 -6.07 8.04 -7.80
CA MET A 178 -5.31 8.14 -6.56
C MET A 178 -4.33 9.32 -6.60
N LEU A 179 -3.61 9.54 -7.70
CA LEU A 179 -2.70 10.67 -7.85
C LEU A 179 -3.43 12.01 -7.79
N ILE A 180 -4.55 12.15 -8.51
CA ILE A 180 -5.33 13.40 -8.51
C ILE A 180 -5.85 13.69 -7.10
N ILE A 181 -6.49 12.72 -6.45
CA ILE A 181 -7.03 12.90 -5.08
C ILE A 181 -5.90 13.17 -4.08
N SER A 182 -4.74 12.52 -4.26
CA SER A 182 -3.55 12.76 -3.45
C SER A 182 -2.95 14.15 -3.64
N THR A 183 -3.24 14.89 -4.72
CA THR A 183 -2.79 16.30 -4.84
C THR A 183 -3.76 17.28 -4.19
N LEU A 184 -5.01 16.87 -3.98
CA LEU A 184 -6.06 17.68 -3.35
C LEU A 184 -6.09 17.54 -1.82
N SER A 185 -5.48 16.48 -1.29
CA SER A 185 -5.34 16.21 0.15
C SER A 185 -4.08 16.86 0.72
#